data_AF-R5B697-F1
#
_entry.id   AF-R5B697-F1
#
_cell.length_a   1.000
_cell.length_b   1.000
_cell.length_c   1.000
_cell.angle_alpha   90.00
_cell.angle_beta   90.00
_cell.angle_gamma   90.00
#
_symmetry.space_group_name_H-M   'P 1'
#
loop_
_entity.id
_entity.type
_entity.pdbx_description
1 polymer ?
#
loop_
_entity_poly.entity_id
_entity_poly.type
_entity_poly.pdbx_seq_one_letter_code
_entity_poly.pdbx_strand_id
1 'polypeptide(L)'
;MEHVESLTDYEKLKKAEMAVVSVWPYVQKLMQLENEVSQLKAKIDDKKNLIIGIVLSIIPLAFLIGIPMVIVWVVNYSKNKGLLEAKEQELAQATEQYNDACRTYTTELTYVSGEYRYPDAVRYMVHEFDLEKVHTLGEAYKAYDEYDWRKKQEMQFVDLKSLLSNANAQLSSLQYQMIMNNVIGSVNAINLSKIGSKVSEF
;
A
#
# COMPACT_ATOMS: atom_id res chain seq x y z
N MET A 1 -4.66 -53.23 -15.37
CA MET A 1 -3.90 -52.12 -14.80
C MET A 1 -4.21 -50.92 -15.67
N GLU A 2 -5.12 -50.06 -15.23
CA GLU A 2 -5.40 -48.80 -15.92
C GLU A 2 -4.16 -47.91 -15.78
N HIS A 3 -3.56 -47.55 -16.92
CA HIS A 3 -2.56 -46.49 -16.98
C HIS A 3 -3.25 -45.19 -16.57
N VAL A 4 -3.09 -44.77 -15.32
CA VAL A 4 -3.37 -43.39 -14.92
C VAL A 4 -2.30 -42.56 -15.61
N GLU A 5 -2.60 -42.03 -16.79
CA GLU A 5 -1.72 -41.09 -17.48
C GLU A 5 -1.41 -39.94 -16.52
N SER A 6 -0.13 -39.81 -16.15
CA SER A 6 0.31 -38.73 -15.30
C SER A 6 0.15 -37.43 -16.07
N LEU A 7 -0.68 -36.50 -15.57
CA LEU A 7 -0.82 -35.17 -16.14
C LEU A 7 0.56 -34.54 -16.37
N THR A 8 0.73 -33.94 -17.54
CA THR A 8 1.92 -33.15 -17.87
C THR A 8 1.98 -31.90 -16.99
N ASP A 9 3.17 -31.31 -16.84
CA ASP A 9 3.35 -30.09 -16.05
C ASP A 9 2.51 -28.93 -16.59
N TYR A 10 2.35 -28.85 -17.92
CA TYR A 10 1.48 -27.86 -18.56
C TYR A 10 0.01 -28.03 -18.17
N GLU A 11 -0.53 -29.26 -18.19
CA GLU A 11 -1.92 -29.52 -17.82
C GLU A 11 -2.18 -29.28 -16.33
N LYS A 12 -1.22 -29.65 -15.47
CA LYS A 12 -1.25 -29.32 -14.05
C LYS A 12 -1.30 -27.80 -13.84
N LEU A 13 -0.48 -27.06 -14.60
CA LEU A 13 -0.40 -25.61 -14.51
C LEU A 13 -1.69 -24.92 -15.00
N LYS A 14 -2.30 -25.36 -16.11
CA LYS A 14 -3.60 -24.86 -16.59
C LYS A 14 -4.72 -25.09 -15.57
N LYS A 15 -4.75 -26.26 -14.93
CA LYS A 15 -5.71 -26.55 -13.83
C LYS A 15 -5.45 -25.66 -12.61
N ALA A 16 -4.19 -25.44 -12.27
CA ALA A 16 -3.80 -24.54 -11.19
C ALA A 16 -4.16 -23.07 -11.52
N GLU A 17 -4.06 -22.64 -12.78
CA GLU A 17 -4.46 -21.30 -13.22
C GLU A 17 -5.93 -21.03 -12.90
N MET A 18 -6.82 -21.95 -13.30
CA MET A 18 -8.25 -21.84 -13.02
C MET A 18 -8.53 -21.79 -11.52
N ALA A 19 -7.86 -22.66 -10.74
CA ALA A 19 -7.99 -22.70 -9.29
C ALA A 19 -7.54 -21.39 -8.62
N VAL A 20 -6.34 -20.91 -8.97
CA VAL A 20 -5.78 -19.67 -8.42
C VAL A 20 -6.64 -18.47 -8.78
N VAL A 21 -7.08 -18.35 -10.04
CA VAL A 21 -7.98 -17.27 -10.50
C VAL A 21 -9.33 -17.31 -9.77
N SER A 22 -9.85 -18.51 -9.48
CA SER A 22 -11.14 -18.67 -8.78
C SER A 22 -11.07 -18.35 -7.29
N VAL A 23 -9.93 -18.65 -6.64
CA VAL A 23 -9.72 -18.37 -5.21
C VAL A 23 -9.27 -16.92 -4.97
N TRP A 24 -8.64 -16.27 -5.96
CA TRP A 24 -8.08 -14.92 -5.82
C TRP A 24 -9.03 -13.83 -5.29
N PRO A 25 -10.30 -13.76 -5.69
CA PRO A 25 -11.23 -12.76 -5.15
C PRO A 25 -11.38 -12.85 -3.62
N TYR A 26 -11.32 -14.06 -3.07
CA TYR A 26 -11.37 -14.29 -1.63
C TYR A 26 -10.09 -13.81 -0.94
N VAL A 27 -8.92 -14.04 -1.55
CA VAL A 27 -7.63 -13.54 -1.07
C VAL A 27 -7.61 -12.01 -1.06
N GLN A 28 -8.12 -11.36 -2.12
CA GLN A 28 -8.22 -9.90 -2.18
C GLN A 28 -9.12 -9.33 -1.08
N LYS A 29 -10.27 -9.98 -0.85
CA LYS A 29 -11.18 -9.59 0.24
C LYS A 29 -10.53 -9.73 1.62
N LEU A 30 -9.78 -10.80 1.85
CA LEU A 30 -9.03 -11.00 3.10
C LEU A 30 -7.96 -9.92 3.29
N MET A 31 -7.13 -9.65 2.30
CA MET A 31 -6.10 -8.60 2.38
C MET A 31 -6.71 -7.22 2.67
N GLN A 32 -7.85 -6.90 2.06
CA GLN A 32 -8.55 -5.65 2.32
C GLN A 32 -9.04 -5.58 3.77
N LEU A 33 -9.71 -6.64 4.25
CA LEU A 33 -10.23 -6.69 5.61
C LEU A 33 -9.10 -6.67 6.66
N GLU A 34 -7.99 -7.36 6.43
CA GLU A 34 -6.81 -7.32 7.30
C GLU A 34 -6.22 -5.91 7.39
N ASN A 35 -6.14 -5.19 6.26
CA ASN A 35 -5.67 -3.81 6.27
C ASN A 35 -6.66 -2.88 7.00
N GLU A 36 -7.97 -3.04 6.79
CA GLU A 36 -9.01 -2.29 7.51
C GLU A 36 -8.93 -2.54 9.02
N VAL A 37 -8.78 -3.80 9.45
CA VAL A 37 -8.62 -4.19 10.86
C VAL A 37 -7.33 -3.62 11.44
N SER A 38 -6.21 -3.70 10.71
CA SER A 38 -4.92 -3.14 11.13
C SER A 38 -4.97 -1.63 11.32
N GLN A 39 -5.59 -0.90 10.38
CA GLN A 39 -5.79 0.55 10.49
C GLN A 39 -6.73 0.92 11.65
N LEU A 40 -7.80 0.16 11.86
CA LEU A 40 -8.71 0.37 13.00
C LEU A 40 -8.01 0.14 14.33
N LYS A 41 -7.18 -0.91 14.42
CA LYS A 41 -6.37 -1.21 15.61
C LYS A 41 -5.36 -0.10 15.89
N ALA A 42 -4.63 0.37 14.87
CA ALA A 42 -3.71 1.51 15.00
C ALA A 42 -4.43 2.78 15.47
N LYS A 43 -5.62 3.09 14.92
CA LYS A 43 -6.43 4.24 15.37
C LYS A 43 -6.93 4.10 16.82
N ILE A 44 -7.20 2.89 17.28
CA ILE A 44 -7.62 2.63 18.67
C ILE A 44 -6.43 2.77 19.62
N ASP A 45 -5.26 2.22 19.26
CA ASP A 45 -4.05 2.29 20.09
C ASP A 45 -3.49 3.72 20.19
N ASP A 46 -3.50 4.48 19.09
CA ASP A 46 -3.06 5.88 19.08
C ASP A 46 -3.98 6.75 19.96
N LYS A 47 -5.30 6.51 19.90
CA LYS A 47 -6.26 7.14 20.81
C LYS A 47 -6.08 6.70 22.26
N LYS A 48 -5.70 5.45 22.53
CA LYS A 48 -5.43 4.94 23.88
C LYS A 48 -4.18 5.56 24.50
N ASN A 49 -3.12 5.76 23.72
CA ASN A 49 -1.90 6.44 24.18
C ASN A 49 -2.16 7.93 24.43
N LEU A 50 -2.97 8.58 23.59
CA LEU A 50 -3.47 9.94 23.83
C LEU A 50 -4.32 10.02 25.11
N ILE A 51 -5.19 9.02 25.38
CA ILE A 51 -5.96 8.92 26.63
C ILE A 51 -5.04 8.84 27.84
N ILE A 52 -4.03 7.97 27.84
CA ILE A 52 -3.11 7.82 28.97
C ILE A 52 -2.36 9.13 29.22
N GLY A 53 -1.89 9.81 28.17
CA GLY A 53 -1.21 11.11 28.27
C GLY A 53 -2.11 12.25 28.78
N ILE A 54 -3.38 12.31 28.36
CA ILE A 54 -4.35 13.33 28.78
C ILE A 54 -4.89 13.04 30.19
N VAL A 55 -5.21 11.79 30.51
CA VAL A 55 -5.70 11.40 31.84
C VAL A 55 -4.62 11.65 32.90
N LEU A 56 -3.33 11.37 32.61
CA LEU A 56 -2.24 11.68 33.54
C LEU A 56 -2.01 13.19 33.76
N SER A 57 -2.39 14.04 32.80
CA SER A 57 -2.16 15.50 32.88
C SER A 57 -3.36 16.31 33.40
N ILE A 58 -4.59 15.77 33.36
CA ILE A 58 -5.83 16.50 33.71
C ILE A 58 -6.43 16.10 35.07
N ILE A 59 -5.88 15.11 35.78
CA ILE A 59 -6.32 14.71 37.15
C ILE A 59 -6.51 15.92 38.11
N PRO A 60 -5.73 17.01 38.06
CA PRO A 60 -5.98 18.18 38.92
C PRO A 60 -7.18 19.07 38.50
N LEU A 61 -7.61 19.04 37.23
CA LEU A 61 -8.55 20.00 36.62
C LEU A 61 -9.93 19.42 36.25
N ALA A 62 -10.13 18.10 36.37
CA ALA A 62 -11.30 17.39 35.84
C ALA A 62 -12.64 17.62 36.59
N PHE A 63 -12.65 18.31 37.74
CA PHE A 63 -13.83 18.41 38.60
C PHE A 63 -14.94 19.38 38.12
N LEU A 64 -14.70 20.22 37.10
CA LEU A 64 -15.68 21.26 36.70
C LEU A 64 -16.28 21.13 35.28
N ILE A 65 -15.59 20.49 34.31
CA ILE A 65 -16.04 20.43 32.90
C ILE A 65 -15.88 19.02 32.29
N GLY A 66 -15.26 18.07 33.00
CA GLY A 66 -14.75 16.81 32.42
C GLY A 66 -15.80 15.76 32.03
N ILE A 67 -16.98 15.74 32.66
CA ILE A 67 -17.90 14.60 32.55
C ILE A 67 -18.54 14.46 31.15
N PRO A 68 -19.05 15.51 30.48
CA PRO A 68 -19.70 15.37 29.17
C PRO A 68 -18.72 15.02 28.05
N MET A 69 -17.51 15.61 28.08
CA MET A 69 -16.49 15.36 27.05
C MET A 69 -15.95 13.93 27.14
N VAL A 70 -15.76 13.40 28.37
CA VAL A 70 -15.40 11.99 28.61
C VAL A 70 -16.51 11.04 28.16
N ILE A 71 -17.80 11.35 28.38
CA ILE A 71 -18.92 10.50 27.94
C ILE A 71 -19.00 10.42 26.41
N VAL A 72 -18.90 11.54 25.69
CA VAL A 72 -18.89 11.53 24.20
C VAL A 72 -17.71 10.72 23.66
N TRP A 73 -16.56 10.79 24.32
CA TRP A 73 -15.36 10.06 23.93
C TRP A 73 -15.40 8.57 24.27
N VAL A 74 -15.96 8.18 25.43
CA VAL A 74 -16.21 6.77 25.79
C VAL A 74 -17.22 6.14 24.83
N VAL A 75 -18.27 6.86 24.45
CA VAL A 75 -19.22 6.42 23.42
C VAL A 75 -18.52 6.26 22.06
N ASN A 76 -17.61 7.16 21.69
CA ASN A 76 -16.85 7.06 20.44
C ASN A 76 -15.81 5.91 20.48
N TYR A 77 -15.17 5.67 21.62
CA TYR A 77 -14.26 4.54 21.85
C TYR A 77 -15.01 3.20 21.81
N SER A 78 -16.16 3.12 22.49
CA SER A 78 -17.06 1.95 22.45
C SER A 78 -17.59 1.67 21.04
N LYS A 79 -17.95 2.71 20.27
CA LYS A 79 -18.34 2.57 18.85
C LYS A 79 -17.20 2.03 17.99
N ASN A 80 -15.97 2.53 18.16
CA ASN A 80 -14.81 2.05 17.40
C ASN A 80 -14.43 0.62 17.79
N LYS A 81 -14.60 0.24 19.07
CA LYS A 81 -14.40 -1.13 19.53
C LYS A 81 -15.45 -2.10 18.96
N GLY A 82 -16.73 -1.71 18.97
CA GLY A 82 -17.80 -2.51 18.35
C GLY A 82 -17.62 -2.64 16.83
N LEU A 83 -17.11 -1.60 16.16
CA LEU A 83 -16.75 -1.66 14.75
C LEU A 83 -15.56 -2.60 14.49
N LEU A 84 -14.57 -2.63 15.39
CA LEU A 84 -13.45 -3.57 15.32
C LEU A 84 -13.95 -5.01 15.49
N GLU A 85 -14.77 -5.29 16.51
CA GLU A 85 -15.34 -6.62 16.76
C GLU A 85 -16.20 -7.10 15.56
N ALA A 86 -16.99 -6.21 14.95
CA ALA A 86 -17.76 -6.52 13.75
C ALA A 86 -16.85 -6.83 12.54
N LYS A 87 -15.75 -6.10 12.37
CA LYS A 87 -14.78 -6.32 11.29
C LYS A 87 -13.93 -7.58 11.50
N GLU A 88 -13.60 -7.92 12.74
CA GLU A 88 -12.98 -9.20 13.09
C GLU A 88 -13.91 -10.39 12.80
N GLN A 89 -15.22 -10.22 13.06
CA GLN A 89 -16.21 -11.23 12.70
C GLN A 89 -16.39 -11.35 11.18
N GLU A 90 -16.38 -10.23 10.45
CA GLU A 90 -16.40 -10.21 8.98
C GLU A 90 -15.14 -10.90 8.40
N LEU A 91 -13.98 -10.67 9.01
CA LEU A 91 -12.73 -11.35 8.66
C LEU A 91 -12.80 -12.86 8.91
N ALA A 92 -13.37 -13.29 10.03
CA ALA A 92 -13.57 -14.71 10.33
C ALA A 92 -14.48 -15.40 9.31
N GLN A 93 -15.59 -14.77 8.93
CA GLN A 93 -16.49 -15.28 7.89
C GLN A 93 -15.82 -15.32 6.51
N ALA A 94 -15.07 -14.29 6.15
CA ALA A 94 -14.31 -14.26 4.90
C ALA A 94 -13.22 -15.36 4.87
N THR A 95 -12.61 -15.66 6.03
CA THR A 95 -11.62 -16.74 6.19
C THR A 95 -12.25 -18.10 5.99
N GLU A 96 -13.46 -18.31 6.52
CA GLU A 96 -14.20 -19.56 6.32
C GLU A 96 -14.59 -19.75 4.84
N GLN A 97 -15.08 -18.69 4.17
CA GLN A 97 -15.37 -18.71 2.73
C GLN A 97 -14.13 -19.00 1.89
N TYR A 98 -12.98 -18.41 2.24
CA TYR A 98 -11.70 -18.70 1.60
C TYR A 98 -11.28 -20.16 1.79
N ASN A 99 -11.41 -20.69 3.00
CA ASN A 99 -11.06 -22.08 3.30
C ASN A 99 -11.96 -23.07 2.54
N ASP A 100 -13.25 -22.76 2.40
CA ASP A 100 -14.19 -23.57 1.64
C ASP A 100 -13.89 -23.55 0.13
N ALA A 101 -13.54 -22.38 -0.41
CA ALA A 101 -13.06 -22.25 -1.78
C ALA A 101 -11.75 -23.05 -2.00
N CYS A 102 -10.81 -23.01 -1.03
CA CYS A 102 -9.58 -23.79 -1.10
C CYS A 102 -9.82 -25.30 -1.03
N ARG A 103 -10.83 -25.76 -0.27
CA ARG A 103 -11.23 -27.18 -0.24
C ARG A 103 -11.69 -27.67 -1.61
N THR A 104 -12.40 -26.83 -2.34
CA THR A 104 -12.88 -27.16 -3.70
C THR A 104 -11.73 -27.35 -4.68
N TYR A 105 -10.63 -26.62 -4.52
CA TYR A 105 -9.47 -26.64 -5.43
C TYR A 105 -8.19 -27.20 -4.80
N THR A 106 -8.31 -28.01 -3.74
CA THR A 106 -7.14 -28.44 -2.93
C THR A 106 -6.10 -29.14 -3.78
N THR A 107 -6.52 -30.03 -4.68
CA THR A 107 -5.62 -30.78 -5.54
C THR A 107 -4.94 -29.88 -6.56
N GLU A 108 -5.69 -28.99 -7.22
CA GLU A 108 -5.19 -28.09 -8.26
C GLU A 108 -4.22 -27.06 -7.71
N LEU A 109 -4.47 -26.56 -6.50
CA LEU A 109 -3.56 -25.63 -5.83
C LEU A 109 -2.24 -26.28 -5.45
N THR A 110 -2.19 -27.59 -5.21
CA THR A 110 -0.93 -28.30 -4.87
C THR A 110 0.02 -28.46 -6.05
N TYR A 111 -0.45 -28.28 -7.28
CA TYR A 111 0.41 -28.33 -8.47
C TYR A 111 1.37 -27.15 -8.59
N VAL A 112 1.10 -26.05 -7.88
CA VAL A 112 1.93 -24.85 -7.91
C VAL A 112 2.40 -24.54 -6.49
N SER A 113 3.69 -24.24 -6.35
CA SER A 113 4.26 -23.79 -5.07
C SER A 113 3.55 -22.55 -4.54
N GLY A 114 3.36 -22.48 -3.23
CA GLY A 114 2.63 -21.40 -2.56
C GLY A 114 3.16 -20.00 -2.90
N GLU A 115 4.46 -19.89 -3.13
CA GLU A 115 5.18 -18.66 -3.50
C GLU A 115 4.87 -18.14 -4.90
N TYR A 116 4.08 -18.88 -5.69
CA TYR A 116 3.67 -18.51 -7.06
C TYR A 116 2.14 -18.57 -7.25
N ARG A 117 1.36 -18.74 -6.17
CA ARG A 117 -0.12 -18.83 -6.22
C ARG A 117 -0.80 -17.47 -6.32
N TYR A 118 -0.39 -16.69 -7.31
CA TYR A 118 -1.05 -15.44 -7.69
C TYR A 118 -1.37 -15.46 -9.18
N PRO A 119 -2.52 -14.88 -9.60
CA PRO A 119 -3.01 -15.00 -10.97
C PRO A 119 -2.01 -14.55 -12.03
N ASP A 120 -1.23 -13.50 -11.77
CA ASP A 120 -0.24 -12.98 -12.70
C ASP A 120 0.96 -13.92 -12.89
N ALA A 121 1.49 -14.55 -11.82
CA ALA A 121 2.51 -15.58 -12.00
C ALA A 121 1.99 -16.76 -12.80
N VAL A 122 0.85 -17.32 -12.38
CA VAL A 122 0.36 -18.54 -13.01
C VAL A 122 0.02 -18.30 -14.47
N ARG A 123 -0.60 -17.16 -14.80
CA ARG A 123 -0.83 -16.74 -16.20
C ARG A 123 0.46 -16.55 -16.98
N TYR A 124 1.46 -15.92 -16.39
CA TYR A 124 2.76 -15.73 -17.05
C TYR A 124 3.44 -17.06 -17.34
N MET A 125 3.48 -17.96 -16.36
CA MET A 125 4.05 -19.30 -16.52
C MET A 125 3.30 -20.09 -17.60
N VAL A 126 1.97 -20.08 -17.56
CA VAL A 126 1.13 -20.72 -18.60
C VAL A 126 1.43 -20.16 -19.98
N HIS A 127 1.58 -18.83 -20.08
CA HIS A 127 1.88 -18.17 -21.34
C HIS A 127 3.25 -18.58 -21.89
N GLU A 128 4.27 -18.72 -21.04
CA GLU A 128 5.60 -19.17 -21.48
C GLU A 128 5.58 -20.63 -21.98
N PHE A 129 4.72 -21.48 -21.41
CA PHE A 129 4.44 -22.81 -21.94
C PHE A 129 3.70 -22.75 -23.30
N ASP A 130 2.69 -21.89 -23.43
CA ASP A 130 1.94 -21.68 -24.68
C ASP A 130 2.86 -21.18 -25.82
N LEU A 131 3.96 -20.51 -25.48
CA LEU A 131 5.00 -20.06 -26.41
C LEU A 131 6.11 -21.10 -26.65
N GLU A 132 6.02 -22.29 -26.05
CA GLU A 132 7.04 -23.34 -26.11
C GLU A 132 8.44 -22.90 -25.65
N LYS A 133 8.53 -21.85 -24.83
CA LYS A 133 9.81 -21.36 -24.29
C LYS A 133 10.27 -22.11 -23.05
N VAL A 134 9.32 -22.71 -22.33
CA VAL A 134 9.56 -23.55 -21.15
C VAL A 134 8.85 -24.87 -21.34
N HIS A 135 9.45 -25.94 -20.82
CA HIS A 135 8.91 -27.30 -20.93
C HIS A 135 8.69 -27.97 -19.58
N THR A 136 9.19 -27.35 -18.51
CA THR A 136 9.05 -27.85 -17.14
C THR A 136 8.57 -26.76 -16.19
N LEU A 137 7.92 -27.15 -15.10
CA LEU A 137 7.45 -26.22 -14.08
C LEU A 137 8.61 -25.40 -13.47
N GLY A 138 9.79 -26.01 -13.32
CA GLY A 138 10.98 -25.35 -12.77
C GLY A 138 11.57 -24.27 -13.69
N GLU A 139 11.49 -24.45 -15.01
CA GLU A 139 11.86 -23.40 -15.98
C GLU A 139 10.87 -22.25 -15.94
N ALA A 140 9.57 -22.56 -15.84
CA ALA A 140 8.53 -21.54 -15.73
C ALA A 140 8.69 -20.67 -14.48
N TYR A 141 9.06 -21.26 -13.33
CA TYR A 141 9.38 -20.49 -12.11
C TYR A 141 10.54 -19.53 -12.31
N LYS A 142 11.64 -20.00 -12.90
CA LYS A 142 12.81 -19.14 -13.19
C LYS A 142 12.46 -18.00 -14.15
N ALA A 143 11.69 -18.29 -15.19
CA ALA A 143 11.24 -17.29 -16.14
C ALA A 143 10.39 -16.22 -15.44
N TYR A 144 9.49 -16.63 -14.55
CA TYR A 144 8.69 -15.69 -13.77
C TYR A 144 9.55 -14.86 -12.79
N ASP A 145 10.48 -15.46 -12.07
CA ASP A 145 11.36 -14.74 -11.14
C ASP A 145 12.18 -13.66 -11.86
N GLU A 146 12.69 -13.98 -13.05
CA GLU A 146 13.44 -13.02 -13.86
C GLU A 146 12.54 -11.90 -14.40
N TYR A 147 11.30 -12.22 -14.75
CA TYR A 147 10.29 -11.23 -15.14
C TYR A 147 9.91 -10.31 -13.97
N ASP A 148 9.60 -10.85 -12.80
CA ASP A 148 9.23 -10.09 -11.60
C ASP A 148 10.39 -9.19 -11.13
N TRP A 149 11.61 -9.72 -11.12
CA TRP A 149 12.80 -8.92 -10.80
C TRP A 149 12.97 -7.74 -11.75
N ARG A 150 12.86 -7.97 -13.07
CA ARG A 150 12.94 -6.89 -14.08
C ARG A 150 11.85 -5.84 -13.88
N LYS A 151 10.61 -6.28 -13.69
CA LYS A 151 9.47 -5.39 -13.46
C LYS A 151 9.64 -4.52 -12.21
N LYS A 152 10.18 -5.08 -11.13
CA LYS A 152 10.52 -4.34 -9.90
C LYS A 152 11.61 -3.30 -10.14
N GLN A 153 12.65 -3.65 -10.89
CA GLN A 153 13.71 -2.70 -11.28
C GLN A 153 13.15 -1.55 -12.12
N GLU A 154 12.29 -1.84 -13.11
CA GLU A 154 11.65 -0.81 -13.93
C GLU A 154 10.78 0.15 -13.11
N MET A 155 9.97 -0.38 -12.19
CA MET A 155 9.15 0.46 -11.29
C MET A 155 10.02 1.36 -10.40
N GLN A 156 11.10 0.83 -9.81
CA GLN A 156 12.03 1.62 -9.02
C GLN A 156 12.69 2.73 -9.85
N PHE A 157 13.05 2.44 -11.10
CA PHE A 157 13.64 3.43 -12.00
C PHE A 157 12.66 4.54 -12.40
N VAL A 158 11.39 4.18 -12.64
CA VAL A 158 10.32 5.16 -12.92
C VAL A 158 10.09 6.07 -11.72
N ASP A 159 10.02 5.52 -10.50
CA ASP A 159 9.84 6.31 -9.29
C ASP A 159 11.00 7.29 -9.06
N LEU A 160 12.24 6.81 -9.21
CA LEU A 160 13.44 7.64 -9.09
C LEU A 160 13.45 8.79 -10.10
N LYS A 161 13.04 8.53 -11.35
CA LYS A 161 12.93 9.56 -12.40
C LYS A 161 11.87 10.61 -12.05
N SER A 162 10.76 10.19 -11.45
CA SER A 162 9.70 11.10 -10.99
C SER A 162 10.20 12.01 -9.86
N LEU A 163 10.92 11.45 -8.88
CA LEU A 163 11.52 12.19 -7.77
C LEU A 163 12.56 13.19 -8.28
N LEU A 164 13.41 12.78 -9.22
CA LEU A 164 14.41 13.66 -9.84
C LEU A 164 13.75 14.81 -10.60
N SER A 165 12.68 14.53 -11.36
CA SER A 165 11.92 15.56 -12.06
C SER A 165 11.31 16.58 -11.10
N ASN A 166 10.73 16.11 -9.99
CA ASN A 166 10.16 16.97 -8.96
C ASN A 166 11.23 17.82 -8.27
N ALA A 167 12.37 17.24 -7.92
CA ALA A 167 13.50 17.97 -7.35
C ALA A 167 14.02 19.05 -8.32
N ASN A 168 14.09 18.75 -9.61
CA ASN A 168 14.56 19.69 -10.61
C ASN A 168 13.58 20.87 -10.82
N ALA A 169 12.27 20.60 -10.74
CA ALA A 169 11.24 21.64 -10.76
C ALA A 169 11.33 22.56 -9.53
N GLN A 170 11.58 22.01 -8.34
CA GLN A 170 11.79 22.78 -7.11
C GLN A 170 13.08 23.61 -7.16
N LEU A 171 14.17 23.07 -7.70
CA LEU A 171 15.41 23.81 -7.87
C LEU A 171 15.22 25.00 -8.81
N SER A 172 14.51 24.79 -9.92
CA SER A 172 14.19 25.84 -10.88
C SER A 172 13.36 26.95 -10.23
N SER A 173 12.32 26.61 -9.46
CA SER A 173 11.49 27.61 -8.78
C SER A 173 12.28 28.41 -7.73
N LEU A 174 13.17 27.77 -6.99
CA LEU A 174 14.08 28.44 -6.04
C LEU A 174 15.05 29.38 -6.75
N GLN A 175 15.62 28.97 -7.89
CA GLN A 175 16.47 29.85 -8.71
C GLN A 175 15.71 31.07 -9.21
N TYR A 176 14.48 30.90 -9.71
CA TYR A 176 13.63 32.03 -10.10
C TYR A 176 13.33 32.98 -8.92
N GLN A 177 13.03 32.45 -7.74
CA GLN A 177 12.80 33.27 -6.54
C GLN A 177 14.04 34.05 -6.11
N MET A 178 15.23 33.43 -6.14
CA MET A 178 16.49 34.12 -5.83
C MET A 178 16.77 35.26 -6.81
N ILE A 179 16.59 35.02 -8.11
CA ILE A 179 16.78 36.06 -9.15
C ILE A 179 15.81 37.21 -8.90
N MET A 180 14.53 36.92 -8.65
CA MET A 180 13.53 37.95 -8.35
C MET A 180 13.87 38.76 -7.10
N ASN A 181 14.31 38.11 -6.02
CA ASN A 181 14.70 38.79 -4.79
C ASN A 181 15.92 39.72 -5.02
N ASN A 182 16.91 39.28 -5.81
CA ASN A 182 18.06 40.10 -6.16
C ASN A 182 17.70 41.31 -7.05
N VAL A 183 16.78 41.12 -8.01
CA VAL A 183 16.26 42.20 -8.85
C VAL A 183 15.50 43.22 -8.00
N ILE A 184 14.60 42.77 -7.11
CA ILE A 184 13.87 43.66 -6.19
C ILE A 184 14.84 44.43 -5.29
N GLY A 185 15.85 43.76 -4.72
CA GLY A 185 16.89 44.39 -3.91
C GLY A 185 17.65 45.49 -4.68
N SER A 186 18.02 45.21 -5.93
CA SER A 186 18.73 46.16 -6.79
C SER A 186 17.86 47.35 -7.19
N VAL A 187 16.58 47.13 -7.52
CA VAL A 187 15.62 48.20 -7.84
C VAL A 187 15.39 49.10 -6.63
N ASN A 188 15.24 48.53 -5.43
CA ASN A 188 15.09 49.29 -4.20
C ASN A 188 16.35 50.13 -3.89
N ALA A 189 17.54 49.59 -4.09
CA ALA A 189 18.80 50.32 -3.92
C ALA A 189 18.92 51.52 -4.90
N ILE A 190 18.51 51.34 -6.16
CA ILE A 190 18.49 52.41 -7.17
C ILE A 190 17.47 53.51 -6.82
N ASN A 191 16.29 53.12 -6.32
CA ASN A 191 15.27 54.09 -5.92
C ASN A 191 15.72 54.91 -4.69
N LEU A 192 16.37 54.27 -3.72
CA LEU A 192 16.94 54.95 -2.55
C LEU A 192 18.07 55.92 -2.95
N SER A 193 18.95 55.55 -3.88
CA SER A 193 20.02 56.45 -4.34
C SER A 193 19.49 57.66 -5.11
N LYS A 194 18.43 57.49 -5.93
CA LYS A 194 17.74 58.59 -6.61
C LYS A 194 17.01 59.54 -5.67
N ILE A 195 16.46 59.03 -4.56
CA ILE A 195 15.85 59.88 -3.53
C ILE A 195 16.93 60.64 -2.76
N GLY A 196 18.02 59.98 -2.38
CA GLY A 196 19.16 60.61 -1.72
C GLY A 196 19.80 61.73 -2.54
N SER A 197 19.94 61.55 -3.86
CA SER A 197 20.49 62.59 -4.73
C SER A 197 19.57 63.81 -4.87
N LYS A 198 18.25 63.61 -4.85
CA LYS A 198 17.27 64.72 -4.88
C LYS A 198 17.19 65.48 -3.57
N VAL A 199 17.52 64.85 -2.43
CA VAL A 199 17.56 65.52 -1.12
C VAL A 199 18.83 66.34 -0.94
N SER A 200 19.96 65.97 -1.59
CA SER A 200 21.20 66.76 -1.54
C SER A 200 21.22 67.98 -2.48
N GLU A 201 20.20 68.13 -3.33
CA GLU A 201 20.04 69.27 -4.24
C GLU A 201 19.18 70.42 -3.65
N PHE A 202 18.74 70.28 -2.39
CA PHE A 202 18.10 71.34 -1.58
C PHE A 202 19.02 71.79 -0.46
#